data_AF-A0A955TX82-F1
#
_entry.id   AF-A0A955TX82-F1
#
_cell.length_a   1.000
_cell.length_b   1.000
_cell.length_c   1.000
_cell.angle_alpha   90.00
_cell.angle_beta   90.00
_cell.angle_gamma   90.00
#
_symmetry.space_group_name_H-M   'P 1'
#
loop_
_entity.id
_entity.type
_entity.pdbx_description
1 polymer ?
#
loop_
_entity_poly.entity_id
_entity_poly.type
_entity_poly.pdbx_seq_one_letter_code
_entity_poly.pdbx_strand_id
1 'polypeptide(L)'
;MPKPTLFPAPRVLIHGGAGSRPPTRSQSLCLTEALVMGYECLKAGHLPLEAVESMIRYLEQSGLFNAGRGSLPQLDGIQRMDASIMEGQTLSAGAVAGLEGYLHPICAARRIMTDTDHVLIVGPHANRLARHFGLTRLIRRKGSTHPRKKRNLRTTVNSKSQALYRKIGLFDTVGAIAMDR
;
A
#
# COMPACT_ATOMS: atom_id res chain seq x y z
N MET A 1 24.95 -20.89 -14.51
CA MET A 1 25.73 -20.13 -13.51
C MET A 1 24.77 -19.23 -12.75
N PRO A 2 24.66 -19.32 -11.41
CA PRO A 2 23.91 -18.33 -10.65
C PRO A 2 24.56 -16.96 -10.88
N LYS A 3 23.75 -15.93 -11.14
CA LYS A 3 24.26 -14.55 -11.27
C LYS A 3 24.94 -14.17 -9.94
N PRO A 4 26.14 -13.55 -9.97
CA PRO A 4 26.77 -13.08 -8.75
C PRO A 4 25.82 -12.12 -8.04
N THR A 5 25.69 -12.30 -6.73
CA THR A 5 24.90 -11.41 -5.89
C THR A 5 25.53 -10.02 -5.93
N LEU A 6 24.77 -9.04 -6.43
CA LEU A 6 25.26 -7.68 -6.62
C LEU A 6 25.52 -6.96 -5.29
N PHE A 7 25.01 -7.49 -4.17
CA PHE A 7 25.07 -6.85 -2.86
C PHE A 7 25.38 -7.84 -1.73
N PRO A 8 26.29 -7.50 -0.80
CA PRO A 8 26.68 -8.41 0.30
C PRO A 8 25.66 -8.49 1.45
N ALA A 9 24.57 -7.71 1.40
CA ALA A 9 23.56 -7.61 2.45
C ALA A 9 22.17 -7.29 1.86
N PRO A 10 21.08 -7.68 2.54
CA PRO A 10 19.73 -7.38 2.08
C PRO A 10 19.50 -5.87 1.96
N ARG A 11 18.60 -5.47 1.06
CA ARG A 11 18.21 -4.06 0.88
C ARG A 11 16.71 -3.91 0.96
N VAL A 12 16.28 -2.88 1.68
CA VAL A 12 14.88 -2.52 1.83
C VAL A 12 14.74 -1.02 1.60
N LEU A 13 13.75 -0.65 0.79
CA LEU A 13 13.31 0.73 0.60
C LEU A 13 11.81 0.81 0.86
N ILE A 14 11.36 1.86 1.54
CA ILE A 14 9.95 2.09 1.84
C ILE A 14 9.61 3.58 1.68
N HIS A 15 8.39 3.88 1.23
CA HIS A 15 7.83 5.24 1.23
C HIS A 15 6.43 5.26 1.83
N GLY A 16 6.07 6.40 2.43
CA GLY A 16 4.74 6.68 3.00
C GLY A 16 3.93 7.71 2.23
N GLY A 17 4.45 8.20 1.11
CA GLY A 17 3.81 9.24 0.29
C GLY A 17 4.83 10.23 -0.23
N ALA A 18 4.40 11.11 -1.14
CA ALA A 18 5.23 12.16 -1.72
C ALA A 18 4.47 13.48 -1.67
N GLY A 19 5.12 14.57 -1.28
CA GLY A 19 4.46 15.88 -1.21
C GLY A 19 5.34 16.94 -0.57
N SER A 20 4.81 18.17 -0.48
CA SER A 20 5.54 19.31 0.10
C SER A 20 5.47 19.39 1.63
N ARG A 21 4.70 18.51 2.27
CA ARG A 21 4.58 18.48 3.73
C ARG A 21 5.61 17.47 4.27
N PRO A 22 6.46 17.85 5.24
CA PRO A 22 7.32 16.89 5.89
C PRO A 22 6.49 15.84 6.63
N PRO A 23 6.98 14.59 6.75
CA PRO A 23 6.29 13.59 7.55
C PRO A 23 6.20 14.02 9.01
N THR A 24 5.08 13.70 9.64
CA THR A 24 4.93 13.86 11.09
C THR A 24 5.87 12.91 11.85
N ARG A 25 6.16 13.19 13.12
CA ARG A 25 6.95 12.29 13.97
C ARG A 25 6.40 10.86 13.98
N SER A 26 5.08 10.71 14.08
CA SER A 26 4.42 9.39 14.06
C SER A 26 4.57 8.67 12.73
N GLN A 27 4.49 9.39 11.60
CA GLN A 27 4.73 8.80 10.28
C GLN A 27 6.19 8.35 10.12
N SER A 28 7.14 9.17 10.56
CA SER A 28 8.57 8.81 10.52
C SER A 28 8.87 7.57 11.37
N LEU A 29 8.34 7.50 12.59
CA LEU A 29 8.50 6.32 13.45
C LEU A 29 7.90 5.07 12.83
N CYS A 30 6.68 5.18 12.29
CA CYS A 30 5.99 4.05 11.65
C CYS A 30 6.77 3.53 10.40
N LEU A 31 7.37 4.43 9.61
CA LEU A 31 8.23 4.04 8.49
C LEU A 31 9.51 3.35 8.97
N THR A 32 10.13 3.83 10.04
CA THR A 32 11.31 3.19 10.63
C THR A 32 10.97 1.79 11.15
N GLU A 33 9.85 1.62 11.86
CA GLU A 33 9.40 0.33 12.38
C GLU A 33 9.11 -0.67 11.25
N ALA A 34 8.43 -0.23 10.18
CA ALA A 34 8.22 -1.05 8.99
C ALA A 34 9.55 -1.43 8.33
N LEU A 35 10.47 -0.48 8.15
CA LEU A 35 11.78 -0.75 7.54
C LEU A 35 12.57 -1.79 8.35
N VAL A 36 12.59 -1.67 9.68
CA VAL A 36 13.23 -2.64 10.57
C VAL A 36 12.58 -4.00 10.45
N MET A 37 11.24 -4.07 10.43
CA MET A 37 10.49 -5.32 10.23
C MET A 37 10.87 -6.01 8.92
N GLY A 38 10.87 -5.28 7.80
CA GLY A 38 11.24 -5.82 6.50
C GLY A 38 12.70 -6.29 6.45
N TYR A 39 13.62 -5.51 7.04
CA TYR A 39 15.04 -5.87 7.05
C TYR A 39 15.34 -7.11 7.90
N GLU A 40 14.73 -7.23 9.09
CA GLU A 40 14.89 -8.41 9.94
C GLU A 40 14.25 -9.67 9.32
N CYS A 41 13.12 -9.51 8.61
CA CYS A 41 12.52 -10.58 7.82
C CYS A 41 13.52 -11.16 6.81
N LEU A 42 14.20 -10.31 6.02
CA LEU A 42 15.23 -10.77 5.07
C LEU A 42 16.47 -11.36 5.75
N LYS A 43 16.91 -10.78 6.88
CA LYS A 43 18.04 -11.33 7.65
C LYS A 43 17.78 -12.73 8.16
N ALA A 44 16.53 -13.05 8.48
CA ALA A 44 16.09 -14.38 8.89
C ALA A 44 15.94 -15.37 7.71
N GLY A 45 16.20 -14.95 6.47
CA GLY A 45 16.16 -15.81 5.29
C GLY A 45 14.78 -15.94 4.65
N HIS A 46 13.83 -15.09 5.02
CA HIS A 46 12.52 -15.02 4.36
C HIS A 46 12.61 -14.37 2.98
N LEU A 47 11.59 -14.63 2.15
CA LEU A 47 11.53 -14.12 0.79
C LEU A 47 11.34 -12.59 0.76
N PRO A 48 11.94 -11.87 -0.22
CA PRO A 48 11.68 -10.45 -0.46
C PRO A 48 10.20 -10.08 -0.51
N LEU A 49 9.39 -10.98 -1.05
CA LEU A 49 7.96 -10.82 -1.18
C LEU A 49 7.22 -10.80 0.16
N GLU A 50 7.63 -11.63 1.12
CA GLU A 50 7.10 -11.66 2.48
C GLU A 50 7.48 -10.38 3.25
N ALA A 51 8.72 -9.91 3.07
CA ALA A 51 9.17 -8.65 3.64
C ALA A 51 8.36 -7.45 3.11
N VAL A 52 8.12 -7.40 1.80
CA VAL A 52 7.28 -6.34 1.19
C VAL A 52 5.85 -6.39 1.71
N GLU A 53 5.22 -7.58 1.72
CA GLU A 53 3.84 -7.70 2.20
C GLU A 53 3.72 -7.29 3.67
N SER A 54 4.63 -7.73 4.55
CA SER A 54 4.59 -7.39 5.98
C SER A 54 4.74 -5.89 6.24
N MET A 55 5.68 -5.22 5.56
CA MET A 55 5.85 -3.76 5.66
C MET A 55 4.60 -3.01 5.22
N ILE A 56 4.01 -3.38 4.08
CA ILE A 56 2.83 -2.68 3.56
C ILE A 56 1.63 -2.91 4.46
N ARG A 57 1.43 -4.14 4.98
CA ARG A 57 0.38 -4.43 5.96
C ARG A 57 0.51 -3.56 7.20
N TYR A 58 1.74 -3.35 7.68
CA TYR A 58 2.01 -2.48 8.83
C TYR A 58 1.57 -1.04 8.55
N LEU A 59 1.95 -0.49 7.39
CA LEU A 59 1.56 0.85 6.99
C LEU A 59 0.04 0.99 6.78
N GLU A 60 -0.60 0.01 6.13
CA GLU A 60 -2.05 -0.06 5.95
C GLU A 60 -2.81 -0.09 7.28
N GLN A 61 -2.28 -0.80 8.29
CA GLN A 61 -2.92 -0.89 9.60
C GLN A 61 -2.79 0.40 10.43
N SER A 62 -1.71 1.16 10.21
CA SER A 62 -1.36 2.32 11.04
C SER A 62 -2.44 3.41 11.08
N GLY A 63 -3.17 3.60 9.97
CA GLY A 63 -4.07 4.74 9.78
C GLY A 63 -3.36 6.08 9.60
N LEU A 64 -2.02 6.10 9.49
CA LEU A 64 -1.20 7.31 9.35
C LEU A 64 -0.95 7.71 7.88
N PHE A 65 -1.24 6.81 6.95
CA PHE A 65 -1.02 6.97 5.52
C PHE A 65 -2.32 6.74 4.77
N ASN A 66 -2.42 7.25 3.54
CA ASN A 66 -3.56 7.00 2.65
C ASN A 66 -3.49 5.57 2.05
N ALA A 67 -3.57 4.58 2.93
CA ALA A 67 -3.57 3.14 2.64
C ALA A 67 -4.28 2.41 3.79
N GLY A 68 -4.93 1.28 3.50
CA GLY A 68 -5.64 0.49 4.51
C GLY A 68 -6.57 1.33 5.38
N ARG A 69 -6.40 1.27 6.70
CA ARG A 69 -7.20 2.02 7.68
C ARG A 69 -7.24 3.54 7.43
N GLY A 70 -6.19 4.13 6.86
CA GLY A 70 -6.08 5.58 6.68
C GLY A 70 -6.55 6.08 5.30
N SER A 71 -7.04 5.20 4.42
CA SER A 71 -7.40 5.64 3.07
C SER A 71 -8.57 6.63 3.05
N LEU A 72 -8.45 7.59 2.16
CA LEU A 72 -9.46 8.61 1.94
C LEU A 72 -10.70 8.02 1.25
N PRO A 73 -11.91 8.44 1.64
CA PRO A 73 -13.12 8.06 0.93
C PRO A 73 -13.21 8.75 -0.44
N GLN A 74 -13.88 8.11 -1.39
CA GLN A 74 -14.28 8.72 -2.66
C GLN A 74 -15.45 9.68 -2.48
N LEU A 75 -15.92 10.29 -3.57
CA LEU A 75 -16.98 11.32 -3.55
C LEU A 75 -18.32 10.81 -2.98
N ASP A 76 -18.59 9.52 -3.11
CA ASP A 76 -19.75 8.83 -2.54
C ASP A 76 -19.56 8.48 -1.05
N GLY A 77 -18.43 8.87 -0.45
CA GLY A 77 -18.10 8.59 0.94
C GLY A 77 -17.60 7.17 1.18
N ILE A 78 -17.37 6.38 0.14
CA ILE A 78 -16.92 5.00 0.23
C ILE A 78 -15.41 4.93 0.09
N GLN A 79 -14.77 4.21 1.00
CA GLN A 79 -13.34 3.95 0.95
C GLN A 79 -13.06 2.77 0.01
N ARG A 80 -12.40 3.05 -1.11
CA ARG A 80 -11.95 2.07 -2.09
C ARG A 80 -10.45 2.16 -2.24
N MET A 81 -9.80 1.01 -2.31
CA MET A 81 -8.34 0.90 -2.32
C MET A 81 -7.86 0.02 -3.46
N ASP A 82 -6.67 0.37 -3.94
CA ASP A 82 -5.94 -0.37 -4.94
C ASP A 82 -4.61 -0.83 -4.34
N ALA A 83 -4.14 -2.01 -4.70
CA ALA A 83 -2.82 -2.50 -4.33
C ALA A 83 -2.30 -3.49 -5.36
N SER A 84 -0.98 -3.57 -5.47
CA SER A 84 -0.29 -4.52 -6.34
C SER A 84 0.98 -5.02 -5.67
N ILE A 85 1.36 -6.26 -5.99
CA ILE A 85 2.61 -6.87 -5.57
C ILE A 85 3.20 -7.66 -6.74
N MET A 86 4.53 -7.72 -6.84
CA MET A 86 5.24 -8.41 -7.92
C MET A 86 6.52 -9.04 -7.38
N GLU A 87 6.82 -10.24 -7.86
CA GLU A 87 8.10 -10.91 -7.64
C GLU A 87 8.99 -10.78 -8.88
N GLY A 88 10.24 -10.36 -8.69
CA GLY A 88 11.15 -10.06 -9.79
C GLY A 88 11.74 -11.29 -10.50
N GLN A 89 11.79 -12.45 -9.86
CA GLN A 89 12.43 -13.65 -10.44
C GLN A 89 11.52 -14.36 -11.45
N THR A 90 10.27 -14.62 -11.08
CA THR A 90 9.28 -15.27 -11.95
C THR A 90 8.42 -14.29 -12.74
N LEU A 91 8.51 -12.99 -12.42
CA LEU A 91 7.61 -11.95 -12.92
C LEU A 91 6.14 -12.16 -12.52
N SER A 92 5.87 -13.07 -11.59
CA SER A 92 4.54 -13.29 -11.04
C SER A 92 4.06 -12.02 -10.32
N ALA A 93 2.83 -11.62 -10.62
CA ALA A 93 2.25 -10.39 -10.11
C ALA A 93 0.77 -10.59 -9.75
N GLY A 94 0.30 -9.81 -8.79
CA GLY A 94 -1.11 -9.74 -8.43
C GLY A 94 -1.50 -8.33 -8.04
N ALA A 95 -2.74 -7.98 -8.34
CA ALA A 95 -3.27 -6.65 -8.13
C ALA A 95 -4.77 -6.68 -7.89
N VAL A 96 -5.22 -5.72 -7.10
CA VAL A 96 -6.63 -5.47 -6.81
C VAL A 96 -6.92 -3.99 -7.03
N ALA A 97 -8.09 -3.67 -7.58
CA ALA A 97 -8.55 -2.29 -7.68
C ALA A 97 -10.01 -2.13 -7.27
N GLY A 98 -10.31 -1.00 -6.63
CA GLY A 98 -11.64 -0.67 -6.13
C GLY A 98 -12.08 -1.53 -4.95
N LEU A 99 -11.14 -2.09 -4.18
CA LEU A 99 -11.44 -2.96 -3.04
C LEU A 99 -12.08 -2.16 -1.91
N GLU A 100 -13.33 -2.49 -1.59
CA GLU A 100 -14.11 -1.72 -0.62
C GLU A 100 -14.10 -2.36 0.78
N GLY A 101 -13.70 -1.59 1.80
CA GLY A 101 -13.91 -1.95 3.20
C GLY A 101 -13.08 -3.11 3.75
N TYR A 102 -11.86 -3.29 3.25
CA TYR A 102 -10.88 -4.27 3.74
C TYR A 102 -9.65 -3.57 4.33
N LEU A 103 -9.04 -4.18 5.37
CA LEU A 103 -7.90 -3.58 6.07
C LEU A 103 -6.62 -3.66 5.24
N HIS A 104 -6.41 -4.78 4.54
CA HIS A 104 -5.16 -5.08 3.82
C HIS A 104 -5.37 -5.37 2.33
N PRO A 105 -5.53 -4.34 1.48
CA PRO A 105 -5.50 -4.50 0.02
C PRO A 105 -4.28 -5.27 -0.50
N ILE A 106 -3.09 -5.10 0.08
CA ILE A 106 -1.88 -5.82 -0.37
C ILE A 106 -2.04 -7.35 -0.23
N CYS A 107 -2.76 -7.83 0.80
CA CYS A 107 -3.03 -9.24 0.96
C CYS A 107 -3.96 -9.78 -0.12
N ALA A 108 -4.94 -8.98 -0.57
CA ALA A 108 -5.77 -9.37 -1.71
C ALA A 108 -4.92 -9.48 -2.98
N ALA A 109 -4.04 -8.52 -3.24
CA ALA A 109 -3.10 -8.57 -4.35
C ALA A 109 -2.19 -9.82 -4.28
N ARG A 110 -1.65 -10.15 -3.10
CA ARG A 110 -0.85 -11.37 -2.86
C ARG A 110 -1.64 -12.64 -3.17
N ARG A 111 -2.88 -12.74 -2.69
CA ARG A 111 -3.71 -13.94 -2.89
C ARG A 111 -4.15 -14.10 -4.35
N ILE A 112 -4.38 -13.00 -5.07
CA ILE A 112 -4.61 -13.03 -6.53
C ILE A 112 -3.40 -13.63 -7.24
N MET A 113 -2.19 -13.18 -6.88
CA MET A 113 -0.94 -13.68 -7.44
C MET A 113 -0.71 -15.18 -7.19
N THR A 114 -1.06 -15.70 -6.00
CA THR A 114 -0.74 -17.10 -5.62
C THR A 114 -1.84 -18.10 -5.88
N ASP A 115 -3.10 -17.68 -5.80
CA ASP A 115 -4.24 -18.58 -5.71
C ASP A 115 -5.15 -18.48 -6.96
N THR A 116 -4.73 -17.74 -7.99
CA THR A 116 -5.48 -17.58 -9.25
C THR A 116 -4.56 -17.53 -10.46
N ASP A 117 -5.10 -17.80 -11.65
CA ASP A 117 -4.40 -17.61 -12.94
C ASP A 117 -4.44 -16.16 -13.45
N HIS A 118 -4.87 -15.21 -12.61
CA HIS A 118 -5.12 -13.82 -13.00
C HIS A 118 -4.15 -12.86 -12.31
N VAL A 119 -3.85 -11.74 -13.00
CA VAL A 119 -2.99 -10.68 -12.45
C VAL A 119 -3.80 -9.58 -11.76
N LEU A 120 -4.96 -9.18 -12.29
CA LEU A 120 -5.73 -8.05 -11.77
C LEU A 120 -7.20 -8.41 -11.64
N ILE A 121 -7.77 -8.17 -10.46
CA ILE A 121 -9.21 -8.31 -10.20
C ILE A 121 -9.76 -6.99 -9.68
N VAL A 122 -10.89 -6.54 -10.24
CA VAL A 122 -11.46 -5.21 -9.96
C VAL A 122 -12.92 -5.25 -9.53
N GLY A 123 -13.34 -4.22 -8.81
CA GLY A 123 -14.74 -3.94 -8.51
C GLY A 123 -15.40 -5.01 -7.62
N PRO A 124 -16.70 -5.33 -7.81
CA PRO A 124 -17.43 -6.22 -6.91
C PRO A 124 -16.84 -7.63 -6.79
N HIS A 125 -16.12 -8.10 -7.82
CA HIS A 125 -15.46 -9.40 -7.82
C HIS A 125 -14.26 -9.42 -6.87
N ALA A 126 -13.51 -8.32 -6.76
CA ALA A 126 -12.43 -8.17 -5.79
C ALA A 126 -12.96 -8.33 -4.35
N ASN A 127 -14.10 -7.74 -4.04
CA ASN A 127 -14.74 -7.87 -2.72
C ASN A 127 -15.21 -9.29 -2.40
N ARG A 128 -15.72 -10.03 -3.40
CA ARG A 128 -16.14 -11.43 -3.23
C ARG A 128 -14.93 -12.34 -2.98
N LEU A 129 -13.86 -12.14 -3.74
CA LEU A 129 -12.62 -12.89 -3.59
C LEU A 129 -11.93 -12.58 -2.26
N ALA A 130 -11.85 -11.31 -1.85
CA ALA A 130 -11.34 -10.94 -0.54
C ALA A 130 -12.16 -11.58 0.61
N ARG A 131 -13.48 -11.73 0.43
CA ARG A 131 -14.33 -12.45 1.39
C ARG A 131 -14.03 -13.95 1.40
N HIS A 132 -13.88 -14.55 0.22
CA HIS A 132 -13.54 -15.96 0.07
C HIS A 132 -12.21 -16.29 0.76
N PHE A 133 -11.21 -15.43 0.61
CA PHE A 133 -9.92 -15.57 1.29
C PHE A 133 -9.94 -15.21 2.78
N GLY A 134 -11.08 -14.83 3.35
CA GLY A 134 -11.21 -14.50 4.77
C GLY A 134 -10.48 -13.22 5.18
N LEU A 135 -10.28 -12.26 4.28
CA LEU A 135 -9.53 -11.04 4.58
C LEU A 135 -10.26 -10.14 5.58
N THR A 136 -9.48 -9.53 6.48
CA THR A 136 -10.01 -8.66 7.53
C THR A 136 -10.74 -7.44 6.96
N ARG A 137 -12.01 -7.28 7.35
CA ARG A 137 -12.78 -6.07 7.02
C ARG A 137 -12.45 -4.91 7.96
N LEU A 138 -12.51 -3.70 7.43
CA LEU A 138 -12.51 -2.50 8.26
C LEU A 138 -13.85 -2.38 8.97
N ILE A 139 -13.83 -2.40 10.30
CA ILE A 139 -15.04 -2.12 11.09
C ILE A 139 -15.35 -0.63 10.94
N ARG A 140 -16.45 -0.29 10.28
CA ARG A 140 -16.96 1.09 10.25
C ARG A 140 -17.30 1.51 11.67
N ARG A 141 -16.55 2.47 12.23
CA ARG A 141 -17.01 3.20 13.43
C ARG A 141 -18.28 3.95 13.04
N LYS A 142 -19.41 3.62 13.66
CA LYS A 142 -20.61 4.49 13.62
C LYS A 142 -20.18 5.88 14.09
N GLY A 143 -20.41 6.90 13.26
CA GLY A 143 -20.10 8.30 13.58
C GLY A 143 -18.75 8.84 13.08
N SER A 144 -17.91 8.06 12.38
CA SER A 144 -16.71 8.62 11.73
C SER A 144 -17.04 9.28 10.37
N THR A 145 -17.97 10.24 10.36
CA THR A 145 -18.00 11.23 9.28
C THR A 145 -16.72 12.04 9.43
N HIS A 146 -15.70 11.76 8.62
CA HIS A 146 -14.59 12.71 8.50
C HIS A 146 -15.22 14.04 8.11
N PRO A 147 -15.11 15.11 8.93
CA PRO A 147 -15.69 16.38 8.58
C PRO A 147 -15.11 16.81 7.24
N ARG A 148 -15.99 17.15 6.29
CA ARG A 148 -15.62 17.74 4.99
C ARG A 148 -14.73 18.95 5.25
N LYS A 149 -13.41 18.79 5.24
CA LYS A 149 -12.50 19.92 5.23
C LYS A 149 -12.59 20.56 3.84
N LYS A 150 -13.47 21.56 3.69
CA LYS A 150 -13.40 22.52 2.59
C LYS A 150 -12.02 23.18 2.67
N ARG A 151 -11.10 22.77 1.80
CA ARG A 151 -9.74 23.31 1.79
C ARG A 151 -9.62 24.30 0.64
N ASN A 152 -9.38 25.56 0.97
CA ASN A 152 -9.11 26.63 0.01
C ASN A 152 -7.78 26.37 -0.69
N LEU A 153 -7.75 26.44 -2.02
CA LEU A 153 -6.57 26.19 -2.86
C LEU A 153 -6.09 27.49 -3.53
N ARG A 154 -4.81 27.83 -3.32
CA ARG A 154 -4.04 28.80 -4.13
C ARG A 154 -2.78 28.12 -4.70
N THR A 155 -2.33 28.69 -5.83
CA THR A 155 -1.50 28.21 -6.97
C THR A 155 -0.03 27.85 -6.64
N THR A 156 0.89 27.29 -7.49
CA THR A 156 1.12 27.19 -8.97
C THR A 156 2.15 26.04 -9.30
N VAL A 157 2.27 25.60 -10.59
CA VAL A 157 3.39 24.80 -11.28
C VAL A 157 3.38 23.25 -11.16
N ASN A 158 3.86 22.36 -12.07
CA ASN A 158 3.79 22.16 -13.55
C ASN A 158 3.70 20.63 -13.82
N SER A 159 2.51 20.13 -14.20
CA SER A 159 2.20 18.96 -15.06
C SER A 159 0.70 18.66 -14.89
N LYS A 160 -0.06 18.39 -15.96
CA LYS A 160 -1.54 18.33 -15.89
C LYS A 160 -2.04 17.34 -14.81
N SER A 161 -1.39 16.18 -14.68
CA SER A 161 -1.72 15.17 -13.67
C SER A 161 -1.29 15.57 -12.26
N GLN A 162 -0.07 16.12 -12.06
CA GLN A 162 0.32 16.57 -10.71
C GLN A 162 -0.46 17.81 -10.28
N ALA A 163 -0.82 18.72 -11.21
CA ALA A 163 -1.65 19.87 -10.93
C ALA A 163 -3.06 19.41 -10.51
N LEU A 164 -3.62 18.41 -11.21
CA LEU A 164 -4.87 17.77 -10.81
C LEU A 164 -4.74 17.10 -9.43
N TYR A 165 -3.72 16.28 -9.20
CA TYR A 165 -3.46 15.60 -7.92
C TYR A 165 -3.21 16.57 -6.77
N ARG A 166 -2.51 17.70 -7.00
CA ARG A 166 -2.43 18.85 -6.06
C ARG A 166 -3.77 19.48 -5.81
N LYS A 167 -4.57 19.66 -6.86
CA LYS A 167 -5.89 20.25 -6.78
C LYS A 167 -6.87 19.41 -5.97
N ILE A 168 -6.76 18.08 -6.04
CA ILE A 168 -7.65 17.14 -5.35
C ILE A 168 -7.02 16.48 -4.10
N GLY A 169 -5.78 16.83 -3.77
CA GLY A 169 -5.09 16.33 -2.57
C GLY A 169 -4.70 14.85 -2.62
N LEU A 170 -4.51 14.27 -3.81
CA LEU A 170 -4.13 12.86 -4.04
C LEU A 170 -2.61 12.64 -3.89
N PHE A 171 -2.04 13.16 -2.82
CA PHE A 171 -0.68 12.84 -2.41
C PHE A 171 -0.79 12.07 -1.13
N ASP A 172 -0.67 10.76 -1.25
CA ASP A 172 -0.10 9.86 -0.24
C ASP A 172 -0.44 8.43 -0.70
N THR A 173 0.59 7.62 -0.87
CA THR A 173 0.51 6.18 -1.12
C THR A 173 1.67 5.54 -0.38
N VAL A 174 1.54 4.26 -0.09
CA VAL A 174 2.61 3.49 0.53
C VAL A 174 3.21 2.54 -0.49
N GLY A 175 4.49 2.26 -0.36
CA GLY A 175 5.18 1.35 -1.27
C GLY A 175 6.50 0.90 -0.66
N ALA A 176 6.93 -0.31 -1.04
CA ALA A 176 8.15 -0.91 -0.55
C ALA A 176 8.80 -1.76 -1.64
N ILE A 177 10.12 -1.86 -1.59
CA ILE A 177 10.93 -2.75 -2.41
C ILE A 177 11.90 -3.46 -1.47
N ALA A 178 12.03 -4.77 -1.66
CA ALA A 178 12.99 -5.60 -0.94
C ALA A 178 13.85 -6.39 -1.93
N MET A 179 15.08 -6.63 -1.53
CA MET A 179 16.03 -7.49 -2.22
C MET A 179 16.80 -8.27 -1.16
N ASP A 180 16.88 -9.58 -1.36
CA ASP A 180 17.66 -10.50 -0.56
C ASP A 180 19.17 -10.32 -0.81
N ARG A 181 19.98 -11.21 -0.23
CA ARG A 181 21.44 -11.19 -0.38
C ARG A 181 21.89 -11.71 -1.73
#